data_AF-A0A3S0CH16-F1
#
_entry.id   AF-A0A3S0CH16-F1
#
_cell.length_a   1.000
_cell.length_b   1.000
_cell.length_c   1.000
_cell.angle_alpha   90.00
_cell.angle_beta   90.00
_cell.angle_gamma   90.00
#
_symmetry.space_group_name_H-M   'P 1'
#
loop_
_entity.id
_entity.type
_entity.pdbx_description
1 polymer ?
#
loop_
_entity_poly.entity_id
_entity_poly.type
_entity_poly.pdbx_seq_one_letter_code
_entity_poly.pdbx_strand_id
1 'polypeptide(L)'
;MADDNTQDAQATGGEAAVGGEAGTDLAAQVTHWKQMARKNEARAKENAEKAKKFDELEEASKSELQKALEAQQAAEARAAAAEVAALRGKVAAAKGVPLELLTGATEEEITAAADALLAWRTPAGGDGQQGKPPAASAAAGVAGAQGEPIHGVEQLTQDDLKKMTAAEINKARREGRLDRLMGKTPTQ
;
A
#
# COMPACT_ATOMS: atom_id res chain seq x y z
N MET A 1 -33.16 51.04 19.71
CA MET A 1 -33.98 51.12 20.94
C MET A 1 -32.97 51.18 22.08
N ALA A 2 -32.56 52.40 22.48
CA ALA A 2 -33.20 53.17 23.57
C ALA A 2 -32.89 52.47 24.92
N ASP A 3 -32.30 53.07 25.95
CA ASP A 3 -32.35 54.46 26.42
C ASP A 3 -31.14 54.80 27.32
N ASP A 4 -30.81 56.09 27.31
CA ASP A 4 -30.12 56.84 28.36
C ASP A 4 -30.88 56.74 29.70
N ASN A 5 -30.17 56.53 30.80
CA ASN A 5 -30.68 56.90 32.12
C ASN A 5 -29.53 57.15 33.09
N THR A 6 -28.91 58.30 32.90
CA THR A 6 -28.25 59.04 33.99
C THR A 6 -29.28 59.31 35.09
N GLN A 7 -29.06 58.80 36.29
CA GLN A 7 -29.74 59.29 37.50
C GLN A 7 -28.74 59.56 38.62
N ASP A 8 -28.52 60.86 38.79
CA ASP A 8 -28.19 61.63 39.97
C ASP A 8 -27.90 60.87 41.28
N ALA A 9 -26.63 60.95 41.68
CA ALA A 9 -26.21 60.80 43.06
C ALA A 9 -26.66 62.03 43.86
N GLN A 10 -27.84 61.96 44.47
CA GLN A 10 -28.25 62.92 45.50
C GLN A 10 -27.46 62.64 46.80
N ALA A 11 -26.60 63.58 47.14
CA ALA A 11 -26.10 63.77 48.49
C ALA A 11 -27.25 64.20 49.40
N THR A 12 -27.50 63.45 50.46
CA THR A 12 -28.22 63.93 51.64
C THR A 12 -27.43 63.53 52.89
N GLY A 13 -26.72 64.52 53.44
CA GLY A 13 -26.29 64.48 54.82
C GLY A 13 -27.52 64.59 55.73
N GLY A 14 -27.56 63.77 56.76
CA GLY A 14 -28.59 63.76 57.79
C GLY A 14 -28.08 63.04 59.02
N GLU A 15 -27.39 63.77 59.89
CA GLU A 15 -26.94 63.33 61.21
C GLU A 15 -28.15 63.29 62.16
N ALA A 16 -28.51 62.11 62.65
CA ALA A 16 -29.37 61.94 63.83
C ALA A 16 -29.05 60.61 64.52
N ALA A 17 -28.68 60.71 65.79
CA ALA A 17 -28.24 59.64 66.67
C ALA A 17 -29.33 58.58 66.96
N VAL A 18 -28.94 57.29 66.96
CA VAL A 18 -29.33 56.30 67.99
C VAL A 18 -28.18 55.31 68.17
N GLY A 19 -27.30 55.60 69.14
CA GLY A 19 -26.32 54.66 69.65
C GLY A 19 -27.03 53.56 70.43
N GLY A 20 -27.21 52.39 69.80
CA GLY A 20 -27.82 51.22 70.43
C GLY A 20 -28.02 50.06 69.44
N GLU A 21 -28.44 50.33 68.21
CA GLU A 21 -28.78 49.30 67.20
C GLU A 21 -27.76 49.18 66.04
N ALA A 22 -26.99 50.23 65.76
CA ALA A 22 -25.98 50.22 64.68
C ALA A 22 -24.81 49.23 64.93
N GLY A 23 -24.48 48.96 66.21
CA GLY A 23 -23.44 48.00 66.57
C GLY A 23 -23.83 46.55 66.33
N THR A 24 -25.10 46.21 66.55
CA THR A 24 -25.67 44.87 66.29
C THR A 24 -25.84 44.61 64.79
N ASP A 25 -26.22 45.62 64.01
CA ASP A 25 -26.34 45.50 62.56
C ASP A 25 -24.97 45.35 61.87
N LEU A 26 -23.94 46.07 62.33
CA LEU A 26 -22.57 45.88 61.85
C LEU A 26 -22.02 44.48 62.19
N ALA A 27 -22.27 43.98 63.39
CA ALA A 27 -21.85 42.62 63.79
C ALA A 27 -22.56 41.53 62.98
N ALA A 28 -23.84 41.72 62.66
CA ALA A 28 -24.62 40.84 61.78
C ALA A 28 -24.07 40.86 60.34
N GLN A 29 -23.77 42.04 59.80
CA GLN A 29 -23.18 42.20 58.47
C GLN A 29 -21.79 41.54 58.39
N VAL A 30 -20.90 41.75 59.36
CA VAL A 30 -19.58 41.08 59.40
C VAL A 30 -19.71 39.56 59.42
N THR A 31 -20.69 39.04 60.16
CA THR A 31 -20.96 37.59 60.20
C THR A 31 -21.48 37.09 58.85
N HIS A 32 -22.38 37.83 58.21
CA HIS A 32 -22.89 37.52 56.88
C HIS A 32 -21.76 37.49 55.83
N TRP A 33 -20.91 38.51 55.77
CA TRP A 33 -19.76 38.56 54.86
C TRP A 33 -18.75 37.45 55.11
N LYS A 34 -18.46 37.11 56.37
CA LYS A 34 -17.60 35.97 56.72
C LYS A 34 -18.19 34.63 56.25
N GLN A 35 -19.50 34.43 56.41
CA GLN A 35 -20.16 33.22 55.93
C GLN A 35 -20.16 33.16 54.40
N MET A 36 -20.41 34.29 53.72
CA MET A 36 -20.35 34.37 52.26
C MET A 36 -18.94 34.14 51.72
N ALA A 37 -17.91 34.69 52.39
CA ALA A 37 -16.52 34.43 52.05
C ALA A 37 -16.18 32.94 52.17
N ARG A 38 -16.56 32.28 53.27
CA ARG A 38 -16.36 30.83 53.44
C ARG A 38 -17.10 30.00 52.38
N LYS A 39 -18.34 30.36 52.04
CA LYS A 39 -19.12 29.68 50.99
C LYS A 39 -18.47 29.87 49.60
N ASN A 40 -18.01 31.07 49.29
CA ASN A 40 -17.34 31.35 48.03
C ASN A 40 -15.98 30.65 47.94
N GLU A 41 -15.22 30.60 49.03
CA GLU A 41 -13.98 29.83 49.10
C GLU A 41 -14.24 28.34 48.88
N ALA A 42 -15.26 27.78 49.53
CA ALA A 42 -15.65 26.38 49.33
C ALA A 42 -16.06 26.09 47.88
N ARG A 43 -16.87 26.96 47.27
CA ARG A 43 -17.26 26.85 45.85
C ARG A 43 -16.08 27.02 44.91
N ALA A 44 -15.14 27.91 45.20
CA ALA A 44 -13.94 28.10 44.40
C ALA A 44 -13.06 26.85 44.42
N LYS A 45 -12.91 26.22 45.60
CA LYS A 45 -12.20 24.94 45.74
C LYS A 45 -12.90 23.82 44.97
N GLU A 46 -14.22 23.67 45.11
CA GLU A 46 -14.99 22.66 44.37
C GLU A 46 -14.91 22.87 42.84
N ASN A 47 -15.01 24.12 42.38
CA ASN A 47 -14.90 24.44 40.97
C ASN A 47 -13.48 24.19 40.45
N ALA A 48 -12.45 24.49 41.23
CA ALA A 48 -11.07 24.19 40.87
C ALA A 48 -10.81 22.68 40.75
N GLU A 49 -11.39 21.87 41.64
CA GLU A 49 -11.32 20.41 41.55
C GLU A 49 -12.07 19.86 40.34
N LYS A 50 -13.25 20.41 40.04
CA LYS A 50 -14.02 20.03 38.84
C LYS A 50 -13.30 20.42 37.55
N ALA A 51 -12.67 21.60 37.51
CA ALA A 51 -11.88 22.04 36.37
C ALA A 51 -10.71 21.08 36.12
N LYS A 52 -9.96 20.70 37.16
CA LYS A 52 -8.88 19.71 37.03
C LYS A 52 -9.37 18.37 36.48
N LYS A 53 -10.49 17.85 37.01
CA LYS A 53 -11.08 16.59 36.51
C LYS A 53 -11.58 16.71 35.08
N PHE A 54 -12.08 17.88 34.69
CA PHE A 54 -12.50 18.14 33.32
C PHE A 54 -11.30 18.12 32.38
N ASP A 55 -10.21 18.81 32.72
CA ASP A 55 -8.98 18.82 31.94
C ASP A 55 -8.39 17.39 31.82
N GLU A 56 -8.37 16.63 32.93
CA GLU A 56 -7.93 15.23 32.94
C GLU A 56 -8.79 14.33 32.03
N LEU A 57 -10.11 14.49 32.06
CA LEU A 57 -11.03 13.74 31.20
C LEU A 57 -10.90 14.15 29.73
N GLU A 58 -10.69 15.43 29.44
CA GLU A 58 -10.52 15.92 28.08
C GLU A 58 -9.23 15.37 27.47
N GLU A 59 -8.12 15.39 28.22
CA GLU A 59 -6.85 14.81 27.79
C GLU A 59 -6.93 13.28 27.65
N ALA A 60 -7.58 12.58 28.60
CA ALA A 60 -7.83 11.15 28.47
C ALA A 60 -8.69 10.84 27.24
N SER A 61 -9.75 11.61 27.00
CA SER A 61 -10.65 11.43 25.85
C SER A 61 -9.93 11.69 24.53
N LYS A 62 -9.06 12.71 24.46
CA LYS A 62 -8.23 12.97 23.28
C LYS A 62 -7.28 11.81 23.01
N SER A 63 -6.64 11.26 24.06
CA SER A 63 -5.73 10.12 23.93
C SER A 63 -6.46 8.85 23.48
N GLU A 64 -7.62 8.55 24.07
CA GLU A 64 -8.45 7.42 23.65
C GLU A 64 -8.96 7.58 22.23
N LEU A 65 -9.36 8.79 21.83
CA LEU A 65 -9.83 9.08 20.48
C LEU A 65 -8.71 8.95 19.44
N GLN A 66 -7.50 9.42 19.75
CA GLN A 66 -6.33 9.18 18.91
C GLN A 66 -6.05 7.69 18.75
N LYS A 67 -6.05 6.93 19.85
CA LYS A 67 -5.84 5.48 19.81
C LYS A 67 -6.93 4.76 19.02
N ALA A 68 -8.18 5.17 19.15
CA ALA A 68 -9.30 4.62 18.40
C ALA A 68 -9.17 4.92 16.90
N LEU A 69 -8.77 6.14 16.54
CA LEU A 69 -8.52 6.53 15.15
C LEU A 69 -7.36 5.73 14.54
N GLU A 70 -6.23 5.60 15.25
CA GLU A 70 -5.11 4.78 14.79
C GLU A 70 -5.51 3.31 14.61
N ALA A 71 -6.30 2.76 15.54
CA ALA A 71 -6.82 1.40 15.43
C ALA A 71 -7.77 1.23 14.23
N GLN A 72 -8.64 2.21 13.98
CA GLN A 72 -9.52 2.26 12.81
C GLN A 72 -8.70 2.32 11.52
N GLN A 73 -7.77 3.26 11.40
CA GLN A 73 -6.90 3.39 10.23
C GLN A 73 -6.08 2.12 9.97
N ALA A 74 -5.55 1.49 11.03
CA ALA A 74 -4.84 0.22 10.91
C ALA A 74 -5.74 -0.95 10.52
N ALA A 75 -7.03 -0.91 10.89
CA ALA A 75 -8.01 -1.90 10.46
C ALA A 75 -8.42 -1.68 9.00
N GLU A 76 -8.68 -0.44 8.60
CA GLU A 76 -9.00 -0.05 7.22
C GLU A 76 -7.85 -0.36 6.27
N ALA A 77 -6.60 -0.06 6.66
CA ALA A 77 -5.42 -0.40 5.86
C ALA A 77 -5.28 -1.92 5.66
N ARG A 78 -5.57 -2.72 6.69
CA ARG A 78 -5.57 -4.20 6.58
C ARG A 78 -6.71 -4.71 5.71
N ALA A 79 -7.90 -4.13 5.82
CA ALA A 79 -9.05 -4.47 4.98
C ALA A 79 -8.74 -4.14 3.51
N ALA A 80 -8.27 -2.93 3.21
CA ALA A 80 -7.88 -2.52 1.87
C ALA A 80 -6.78 -3.42 1.28
N ALA A 81 -5.75 -3.77 2.07
CA ALA A 81 -4.72 -4.70 1.63
C ALA A 81 -5.26 -6.10 1.29
N ALA A 82 -6.21 -6.60 2.09
CA ALA A 82 -6.87 -7.89 1.85
C ALA A 82 -7.76 -7.85 0.60
N GLU A 83 -8.50 -6.76 0.38
CA GLU A 83 -9.32 -6.56 -0.81
C GLU A 83 -8.47 -6.51 -2.07
N VAL A 84 -7.37 -5.74 -2.06
CA VAL A 84 -6.41 -5.69 -3.17
C VAL A 84 -5.79 -7.05 -3.42
N ALA A 85 -5.39 -7.79 -2.39
CA ALA A 85 -4.86 -9.14 -2.55
C ALA A 85 -5.89 -10.10 -3.17
N ALA A 86 -7.16 -10.00 -2.76
CA ALA A 86 -8.24 -10.79 -3.35
C ALA A 86 -8.49 -10.43 -4.82
N LEU A 87 -8.48 -9.14 -5.18
CA LEU A 87 -8.58 -8.67 -6.56
C LEU A 87 -7.41 -9.18 -7.41
N ARG A 88 -6.16 -9.07 -6.92
CA ARG A 88 -4.98 -9.65 -7.57
C ARG A 88 -5.13 -11.16 -7.78
N GLY A 89 -5.65 -11.88 -6.79
CA GLY A 89 -5.96 -13.31 -6.91
C GLY A 89 -6.96 -13.63 -8.02
N LYS A 90 -8.04 -12.85 -8.11
CA LYS A 90 -9.04 -13.03 -9.16
C LYS A 90 -8.48 -12.75 -10.55
N VAL A 91 -7.73 -11.65 -10.73
CA VAL A 91 -7.12 -11.29 -12.02
C VAL A 91 -6.04 -12.30 -12.41
N ALA A 92 -5.18 -12.72 -11.47
CA ALA A 92 -4.17 -13.77 -11.69
C ALA A 92 -4.81 -15.07 -12.19
N ALA A 93 -5.88 -15.52 -11.52
CA ALA A 93 -6.60 -16.74 -11.88
C ALA A 93 -7.29 -16.61 -13.24
N ALA A 94 -7.89 -15.46 -13.56
CA ALA A 94 -8.57 -15.23 -14.82
C ALA A 94 -7.61 -15.13 -16.03
N LYS A 95 -6.44 -14.50 -15.84
CA LYS A 95 -5.46 -14.23 -16.91
C LYS A 95 -4.35 -15.27 -17.00
N GLY A 96 -4.23 -16.17 -16.01
CA GLY A 96 -3.18 -17.20 -15.96
C GLY A 96 -1.78 -16.60 -15.75
N VAL A 97 -1.68 -15.57 -14.91
CA VAL A 97 -0.44 -14.85 -14.59
C VAL A 97 -0.10 -15.06 -13.10
N PRO A 98 1.18 -15.31 -12.73
CA PRO A 98 1.57 -15.47 -11.34
C PRO A 98 1.25 -14.24 -10.50
N LEU A 99 0.67 -14.46 -9.31
CA LEU A 99 0.26 -13.38 -8.39
C LEU A 99 1.44 -12.52 -7.92
N GLU A 100 2.62 -13.13 -7.77
CA GLU A 100 3.87 -12.46 -7.40
C GLU A 100 4.28 -11.35 -8.38
N LEU A 101 3.86 -11.44 -9.64
CA LEU A 101 4.20 -10.48 -10.69
C LEU A 101 3.15 -9.37 -10.85
N LEU A 102 1.99 -9.51 -10.21
CA LEU A 102 0.90 -8.53 -10.32
C LEU A 102 1.06 -7.43 -9.26
N THR A 103 1.36 -6.23 -9.75
CA THR A 103 1.44 -5.01 -8.97
C THR A 103 0.26 -4.11 -9.29
N GLY A 104 -0.23 -3.36 -8.29
CA GLY A 104 -1.34 -2.40 -8.48
C GLY A 104 -2.28 -2.38 -7.28
N ALA A 105 -2.87 -1.22 -7.00
CA ALA A 105 -3.83 -1.03 -5.93
C ALA A 105 -5.28 -1.06 -6.42
N THR A 106 -5.49 -0.89 -7.74
CA THR A 106 -6.82 -0.91 -8.35
C THR A 106 -6.97 -2.04 -9.36
N GLU A 107 -8.21 -2.41 -9.68
CA GLU A 107 -8.51 -3.47 -10.64
C GLU A 107 -7.93 -3.15 -12.03
N GLU A 108 -7.95 -1.87 -12.43
CA GLU A 108 -7.40 -1.40 -13.71
C GLU A 108 -5.89 -1.54 -13.77
N GLU A 109 -5.18 -1.15 -12.70
CA GLU A 109 -3.72 -1.28 -12.63
C GLU A 109 -3.30 -2.75 -12.64
N ILE A 110 -3.99 -3.60 -11.86
CA ILE A 110 -3.72 -5.03 -11.79
C ILE A 110 -3.98 -5.69 -13.14
N THR A 111 -5.06 -5.30 -13.84
CA THR A 111 -5.39 -5.83 -15.17
C THR A 111 -4.40 -5.36 -16.22
N ALA A 112 -4.01 -4.08 -16.22
CA ALA A 112 -2.99 -3.57 -17.12
C ALA A 112 -1.63 -4.25 -16.92
N ALA A 113 -1.23 -4.50 -15.67
CA ALA A 113 -0.03 -5.27 -15.35
C ALA A 113 -0.12 -6.71 -15.88
N ALA A 114 -1.27 -7.37 -15.70
CA ALA A 114 -1.51 -8.71 -16.24
C ALA A 114 -1.43 -8.74 -17.77
N ASP A 115 -2.04 -7.76 -18.44
CA ASP A 115 -2.04 -7.66 -19.91
C ASP A 115 -0.65 -7.32 -20.47
N ALA A 116 0.13 -6.48 -19.78
CA ALA A 116 1.52 -6.22 -20.14
C ALA A 116 2.40 -7.48 -20.02
N LEU A 117 2.20 -8.29 -18.97
CA LEU A 117 2.90 -9.56 -18.80
C LEU A 117 2.51 -10.58 -19.86
N LEU A 118 1.24 -10.62 -20.27
CA LEU A 118 0.79 -11.46 -21.37
C LEU A 118 1.37 -11.02 -22.71
N ALA A 119 1.41 -9.71 -22.98
CA ALA A 119 2.01 -9.15 -24.18
C ALA A 119 3.53 -9.43 -24.25
N TRP A 120 4.23 -9.38 -23.12
CA TRP A 120 5.65 -9.74 -23.05
C TRP A 120 5.89 -11.24 -23.20
N ARG A 121 5.03 -12.08 -22.60
CA ARG A 121 5.15 -13.55 -22.65
C ARG A 121 4.85 -14.11 -24.04
N THR A 122 4.04 -13.42 -24.83
CA THR A 122 3.67 -13.84 -26.18
C THR A 122 4.61 -13.17 -27.17
N PRO A 123 5.70 -13.83 -27.65
CA PRO A 123 6.34 -13.36 -28.87
C PRO A 123 5.25 -13.32 -29.95
N ALA A 124 5.25 -12.32 -30.82
CA ALA A 124 4.21 -12.16 -31.85
C ALA A 124 3.95 -13.50 -32.58
N GLY A 125 2.88 -14.21 -32.18
CA GLY A 125 2.60 -15.60 -32.55
C GLY A 125 3.08 -16.64 -31.52
N GLY A 126 2.22 -17.07 -30.60
CA GLY A 126 2.53 -18.20 -29.73
C GLY A 126 1.54 -18.41 -28.59
N ASP A 127 0.41 -19.02 -28.89
CA ASP A 127 -0.60 -19.40 -27.90
C ASP A 127 -0.02 -20.38 -26.87
N GLY A 128 0.12 -19.91 -25.63
CA GLY A 128 -0.26 -20.63 -24.39
C GLY A 128 0.23 -22.05 -24.08
N GLN A 129 1.13 -22.68 -24.83
CA GLN A 129 1.54 -24.07 -24.53
C GLN A 129 2.79 -24.11 -23.64
N GLN A 130 2.57 -24.40 -22.36
CA GLN A 130 3.61 -24.84 -21.43
C GLN A 130 4.28 -26.11 -21.99
N GLY A 131 5.61 -26.09 -22.11
CA GLY A 131 6.43 -27.31 -22.08
C GLY A 131 6.57 -28.10 -23.39
N LYS A 132 7.12 -27.49 -24.45
CA LYS A 132 8.03 -28.21 -25.36
C LYS A 132 9.01 -27.22 -25.96
N PRO A 133 10.34 -27.41 -25.83
CA PRO A 133 11.28 -26.55 -26.54
C PRO A 133 10.93 -26.65 -28.05
N PRO A 134 10.72 -25.52 -28.74
CA PRO A 134 10.40 -25.57 -30.15
C PRO A 134 11.58 -26.22 -30.87
N ALA A 135 11.28 -27.24 -31.69
CA ALA A 135 12.20 -27.65 -32.73
C ALA A 135 12.59 -26.38 -33.50
N ALA A 136 13.90 -26.14 -33.63
CA ALA A 136 14.46 -24.92 -34.15
C ALA A 136 13.87 -24.57 -35.52
N SER A 137 12.83 -23.74 -35.55
CA SER A 137 12.52 -22.91 -36.70
C SER A 137 13.04 -21.53 -36.39
N ALA A 138 14.31 -21.32 -36.73
CA ALA A 138 14.92 -20.01 -36.75
C ALA A 138 14.07 -19.10 -37.65
N ALA A 139 13.31 -18.19 -37.05
CA ALA A 139 12.72 -17.08 -37.76
C ALA A 139 13.87 -16.15 -38.17
N ALA A 140 14.39 -16.38 -39.37
CA ALA A 140 15.33 -15.52 -40.05
C ALA A 140 14.65 -14.16 -40.29
N GLY A 141 15.15 -13.10 -39.65
CA GLY A 141 14.65 -11.76 -39.97
C GLY A 141 15.21 -10.61 -39.14
N VAL A 142 15.58 -10.81 -37.88
CA VAL A 142 15.94 -9.67 -36.99
C VAL A 142 17.29 -9.83 -36.27
N ALA A 143 17.87 -11.02 -36.25
CA ALA A 143 19.28 -11.17 -35.87
C ALA A 143 20.13 -10.98 -37.14
N GLY A 144 21.11 -10.07 -37.10
CA GLY A 144 22.06 -9.88 -38.21
C GLY A 144 22.65 -11.20 -38.71
N ALA A 145 23.07 -11.22 -39.98
CA ALA A 145 23.51 -12.43 -40.69
C ALA A 145 24.34 -13.33 -39.78
N GLN A 146 23.72 -14.44 -39.33
CA GLN A 146 24.47 -15.47 -38.62
C GLN A 146 25.54 -15.95 -39.59
N GLY A 147 26.80 -15.93 -39.16
CA GLY A 147 27.91 -16.40 -39.99
C GLY A 147 27.60 -17.78 -40.58
N GLU A 148 28.11 -18.06 -41.77
CA GLU A 148 27.90 -19.35 -42.44
C GLU A 148 28.11 -20.48 -41.44
N PRO A 149 27.10 -21.36 -41.24
CA PRO A 149 27.28 -22.45 -40.31
C PRO A 149 28.38 -23.35 -40.85
N ILE A 150 29.50 -23.41 -40.14
CA ILE A 150 30.62 -24.31 -40.43
C ILE A 150 30.21 -25.75 -40.08
N HIS A 151 29.28 -26.30 -40.85
CA HIS A 151 29.04 -27.72 -40.82
C HIS A 151 30.22 -28.41 -41.51
N GLY A 152 30.91 -29.28 -40.77
CA GLY A 152 31.83 -30.23 -41.36
C GLY A 152 31.17 -30.99 -42.51
N VAL A 153 31.98 -31.51 -43.44
CA VAL A 153 31.57 -32.11 -44.72
C VAL A 153 30.24 -32.89 -44.60
N GLU A 154 29.28 -32.56 -45.47
CA GLU A 154 27.93 -33.12 -45.46
C GLU A 154 27.95 -34.65 -45.44
N GLN A 155 27.38 -35.21 -44.37
CA GLN A 155 27.40 -36.64 -44.07
C GLN A 155 26.33 -37.36 -44.88
N LEU A 156 26.71 -38.34 -45.70
CA LEU A 156 25.74 -39.16 -46.45
C LEU A 156 24.94 -40.06 -45.51
N THR A 157 23.69 -40.30 -45.88
CA THR A 157 22.79 -41.20 -45.17
C THR A 157 22.88 -42.63 -45.71
N GLN A 158 22.30 -43.59 -44.98
CA GLN A 158 22.31 -45.00 -45.37
C GLN A 158 21.57 -45.26 -46.70
N ASP A 159 20.59 -44.41 -47.05
CA ASP A 159 19.85 -44.55 -48.30
C ASP A 159 20.61 -44.00 -49.52
N ASP A 160 21.50 -43.03 -49.31
CA ASP A 160 22.41 -42.55 -50.35
C ASP A 160 23.47 -43.61 -50.68
N LEU A 161 23.97 -44.31 -49.65
CA LEU A 161 24.95 -45.39 -49.80
C LEU A 161 24.43 -46.55 -50.67
N LYS A 162 23.12 -46.85 -50.61
CA LYS A 162 22.48 -47.91 -51.41
C LYS A 162 22.39 -47.57 -52.89
N LYS A 163 22.43 -46.28 -53.24
CA LYS A 163 22.33 -45.77 -54.61
C LYS A 163 23.70 -45.51 -55.25
N MET A 164 24.76 -45.55 -54.45
CA MET A 164 26.13 -45.30 -54.88
C MET A 164 26.87 -46.59 -55.25
N THR A 165 27.80 -46.46 -56.18
CA THR A 165 28.71 -47.53 -56.59
C THR A 165 29.84 -47.71 -55.56
N ALA A 166 30.48 -48.88 -55.56
CA ALA A 166 31.60 -49.18 -54.65
C ALA A 166 32.77 -48.18 -54.75
N ALA A 167 33.00 -47.61 -55.94
CA ALA A 167 34.02 -46.58 -56.15
C ALA A 167 33.66 -45.26 -55.44
N GLU A 168 32.39 -44.87 -55.46
CA GLU A 168 31.88 -43.65 -54.83
C GLU A 168 31.85 -43.76 -53.31
N ILE A 169 31.56 -44.95 -52.78
CA ILE A 169 31.64 -45.26 -51.35
C ILE A 169 33.07 -45.07 -50.83
N ASN A 170 34.07 -45.57 -51.57
CA ASN A 170 35.48 -45.41 -51.21
C ASN A 170 35.95 -43.95 -51.29
N LYS A 171 35.38 -43.16 -52.19
CA LYS A 171 35.63 -41.71 -52.28
C LYS A 171 35.02 -40.99 -51.07
N ALA A 172 33.75 -41.23 -50.76
CA ALA A 172 33.05 -40.65 -49.62
C ALA A 172 33.73 -40.98 -48.27
N ARG A 173 34.32 -42.18 -48.15
CA ARG A 173 35.10 -42.58 -46.97
C ARG A 173 36.40 -41.78 -46.80
N ARG A 174 37.10 -41.45 -47.88
CA ARG A 174 38.32 -40.62 -47.84
C ARG A 174 38.00 -39.15 -47.56
N GLU A 175 36.84 -38.70 -47.98
CA GLU A 175 36.35 -37.33 -47.80
C GLU A 175 35.67 -37.10 -46.44
N GLY A 176 35.65 -38.11 -45.54
CA GLY A 176 35.03 -38.00 -44.21
C GLY A 176 33.50 -37.91 -44.23
N ARG A 177 32.87 -38.12 -45.39
CA ARG A 177 31.42 -37.98 -45.59
C ARG A 177 30.61 -39.16 -45.04
N LEU A 178 31.28 -40.21 -44.58
CA LEU A 178 30.67 -41.39 -43.96
C LEU A 178 31.00 -41.51 -42.46
N ASP A 179 31.62 -40.50 -41.85
CA ASP A 179 32.10 -40.56 -40.47
C ASP A 179 30.96 -40.78 -39.47
N ARG A 180 29.78 -40.18 -39.71
CA ARG A 180 28.55 -40.43 -38.92
C ARG A 180 28.09 -41.89 -38.99
N LEU A 181 28.14 -42.51 -40.17
CA LEU A 181 27.76 -43.92 -40.37
C LEU A 181 28.82 -44.90 -39.82
N MET A 182 30.08 -44.46 -39.77
CA MET A 182 31.20 -45.22 -39.24
C MET A 182 31.42 -45.00 -37.74
N GLY A 183 30.53 -44.25 -37.07
CA GLY A 183 30.62 -43.96 -35.62
C GLY A 183 31.81 -43.09 -35.22
N LYS A 184 32.49 -42.46 -36.18
CA LYS A 184 33.52 -41.45 -35.93
C LYS A 184 32.80 -40.13 -35.73
N THR A 185 32.62 -39.72 -34.48
CA THR A 185 32.09 -38.39 -34.19
C THR A 185 33.05 -37.35 -34.78
N PRO A 186 32.56 -36.36 -35.56
CA PRO A 186 33.40 -35.25 -35.97
C PRO A 186 33.91 -34.55 -34.71
N THR A 187 35.23 -34.48 -34.54
CA THR A 187 35.85 -33.64 -33.52
C THR A 187 35.37 -32.21 -33.77
N GLN A 188 34.74 -31.60 -32.76
CA GLN A 188 34.33 -30.18 -32.81
C GLN A 188 35.52 -29.26 -33.05
#